data_AF-A0AAU4RPM8-F1
#
_entry.id   AF-A0AAU4RPM8-F1
#
_cell.length_a   1.000
_cell.length_b   1.000
_cell.length_c   1.000
_cell.angle_alpha   90.00
_cell.angle_beta   90.00
_cell.angle_gamma   90.00
#
_symmetry.space_group_name_H-M   'P 1'
#
loop_
_entity.id
_entity.type
_entity.pdbx_description
1 polymer ?
#
loop_
_entity_poly.entity_id
_entity_poly.type
_entity_poly.pdbx_seq_one_letter_code
_entity_poly.pdbx_strand_id
1 'polypeptide(L)'
;MWQPADFGGRDEVKIRLCVDDTCEERTSGSPDDPFASLSVQLPDDVGESTLPVRLIVTSAKSGATVVEDSTRAKLTEQHPNAASCPPTTWTATFRAHPDKGLTSPKGMRLQ
;
A
#
# COMPACT_ATOMS: atom_id res chain seq x y z
N MET A 1 -9.55 7.08 7.76
CA MET A 1 -9.08 7.32 6.39
C MET A 1 -7.88 8.24 6.52
N TRP A 2 -6.76 7.94 5.86
CA TRP A 2 -5.61 8.86 5.85
C TRP A 2 -6.01 10.15 5.15
N GLN A 3 -5.62 11.28 5.70
CA GLN A 3 -5.76 12.58 5.06
C GLN A 3 -4.36 13.16 4.80
N PRO A 4 -4.13 13.86 3.67
CA PRO A 4 -2.89 14.59 3.46
C PRO A 4 -2.51 15.50 4.64
N ALA A 5 -3.52 16.05 5.33
CA ALA A 5 -3.37 16.86 6.53
C ALA A 5 -2.73 16.14 7.74
N ASP A 6 -2.75 14.81 7.79
CA ASP A 6 -2.19 14.01 8.90
C ASP A 6 -0.66 14.12 8.98
N PHE A 7 0.02 14.66 7.96
CA PHE A 7 1.48 14.84 7.91
C PHE A 7 1.96 16.25 8.29
N GLY A 8 1.14 17.02 9.00
CA GLY A 8 1.53 18.32 9.56
C GLY A 8 1.28 19.53 8.65
N GLY A 9 0.55 19.38 7.54
CA GLY A 9 0.11 20.48 6.67
C GLY A 9 -0.85 20.02 5.57
N ARG A 10 -1.53 20.95 4.88
CA ARG A 10 -2.38 20.65 3.69
C ARG A 10 -1.62 20.07 2.49
N ASP A 11 -0.31 19.89 2.64
CA ASP A 11 0.60 19.65 1.54
C ASP A 11 0.54 18.18 1.12
N GLU A 12 0.45 17.96 -0.20
CA GLU A 12 0.63 16.66 -0.82
C GLU A 12 1.84 15.92 -0.22
N VAL A 13 1.69 14.64 0.04
CA VAL A 13 2.80 13.71 0.29
C VAL A 13 2.97 12.78 -0.88
N LYS A 14 4.21 12.37 -1.20
CA LYS A 14 4.45 11.28 -2.14
C LYS A 14 4.59 9.98 -1.36
N ILE A 15 3.75 9.02 -1.70
CA ILE A 15 3.72 7.71 -1.08
C ILE A 15 4.35 6.73 -2.06
N ARG A 16 5.48 6.14 -1.65
CA ARG A 16 6.18 5.11 -2.39
C ARG A 16 6.09 3.80 -1.64
N LEU A 17 5.59 2.78 -2.33
CA LEU A 17 5.48 1.41 -1.83
C LEU A 17 6.34 0.51 -2.70
N CYS A 18 7.26 -0.22 -2.09
CA CYS A 18 8.10 -1.19 -2.78
C CYS A 18 7.86 -2.59 -2.24
N VAL A 19 7.82 -3.57 -3.14
CA VAL A 19 7.83 -5.00 -2.84
C VAL A 19 8.97 -5.61 -3.65
N ASP A 20 9.94 -6.20 -2.94
CA ASP A 20 11.26 -6.51 -3.51
C ASP A 20 11.84 -5.30 -4.28
N ASP A 21 12.14 -5.47 -5.57
CA ASP A 21 12.71 -4.44 -6.44
C ASP A 21 11.66 -3.64 -7.21
N THR A 22 10.37 -3.98 -7.06
CA THR A 22 9.27 -3.29 -7.75
C THR A 22 8.69 -2.21 -6.85
N CYS A 23 8.62 -0.97 -7.34
CA CYS A 23 8.08 0.15 -6.59
C CYS A 23 6.98 0.86 -7.36
N GLU A 24 5.93 1.24 -6.65
CA GLU A 24 4.90 2.15 -7.13
C GLU A 24 4.91 3.43 -6.28
N GLU A 25 4.67 4.56 -6.93
CA GLU A 25 4.61 5.86 -6.28
C GLU A 25 3.34 6.59 -6.69
N ARG A 26 2.67 7.20 -5.71
CA ARG A 26 1.53 8.07 -5.97
C ARG A 26 1.50 9.21 -4.97
N THR A 27 1.15 10.40 -5.45
CA THR A 27 0.94 11.55 -4.59
C THR A 27 -0.38 11.42 -3.83
N SER A 28 -0.42 11.86 -2.58
CA SER A 28 -1.63 11.89 -1.78
C SER A 28 -2.62 12.83 -2.47
N GLY A 29 -3.66 12.22 -2.98
CA GLY A 29 -4.73 12.82 -3.75
C GLY A 29 -5.17 14.23 -3.35
N SER A 30 -5.59 14.99 -4.35
CA SER A 30 -6.31 16.25 -4.15
C SER A 30 -7.75 15.96 -3.70
N PRO A 31 -8.52 16.97 -3.25
CA PRO A 31 -9.95 16.78 -2.97
C PRO A 31 -10.76 16.21 -4.15
N ASP A 32 -10.27 16.39 -5.38
CA ASP A 32 -10.93 15.92 -6.61
C ASP A 32 -10.49 14.50 -7.04
N ASP A 33 -9.34 14.00 -6.56
CA ASP A 33 -8.87 12.62 -6.75
C ASP A 33 -8.31 12.09 -5.42
N PRO A 34 -9.17 11.68 -4.46
CA PRO A 34 -8.72 11.28 -3.13
C PRO A 34 -7.88 10.00 -3.18
N PHE A 35 -6.79 9.98 -2.41
CA PHE A 35 -5.96 8.78 -2.28
C PHE A 35 -6.71 7.66 -1.55
N ALA A 36 -7.19 6.67 -2.29
CA ALA A 36 -7.89 5.51 -1.74
C ALA A 36 -6.95 4.31 -1.51
N SER A 37 -6.06 4.03 -2.46
CA SER A 37 -5.15 2.87 -2.43
C SER A 37 -3.93 3.06 -3.32
N LEU A 38 -2.90 2.27 -3.04
CA LEU A 38 -1.71 2.08 -3.87
C LEU A 38 -1.40 0.58 -3.88
N SER A 39 -1.19 0.02 -5.06
CA SER A 39 -0.97 -1.42 -5.26
C SER A 39 0.26 -1.61 -6.11
N VAL A 40 1.15 -2.51 -5.70
CA VAL A 40 2.28 -2.98 -6.51
C VAL A 40 1.86 -4.28 -7.17
N GLN A 41 1.92 -4.34 -8.50
CA GLN A 41 1.63 -5.57 -9.24
C GLN A 41 2.85 -6.48 -9.20
N LEU A 42 2.63 -7.72 -8.78
CA LEU A 42 3.66 -8.77 -8.75
C LEU A 42 3.56 -9.62 -10.02
N PRO A 43 4.63 -10.34 -10.39
CA PRO A 43 4.57 -11.37 -11.43
C PRO A 43 3.49 -12.43 -11.14
N ASP A 44 2.83 -12.93 -12.20
CA ASP A 44 1.72 -13.88 -12.08
C ASP A 44 2.16 -15.24 -11.48
N ASP A 45 3.45 -15.57 -11.50
CA ASP A 45 4.03 -16.84 -11.04
C ASP A 45 4.52 -16.81 -9.58
N VAL A 46 4.30 -15.72 -8.84
CA VAL A 46 4.83 -15.54 -7.48
C VAL A 46 4.34 -16.57 -6.45
N GLY A 47 3.11 -17.06 -6.60
CA GLY A 47 2.51 -18.09 -5.73
C GLY A 47 2.46 -17.76 -4.23
N GLU A 48 2.42 -18.79 -3.38
CA GLU A 48 2.53 -18.63 -1.92
C GLU A 48 3.95 -18.20 -1.55
N SER A 49 4.11 -16.93 -1.13
CA SER A 49 5.40 -16.39 -0.75
C SER A 49 5.29 -15.37 0.38
N THR A 50 6.44 -15.04 0.97
CA THR A 50 6.57 -13.96 1.97
C THR A 50 7.58 -12.95 1.49
N LEU A 51 7.12 -11.78 1.07
CA LEU A 51 7.93 -10.77 0.39
C LEU A 51 8.24 -9.58 1.32
N PRO A 52 9.45 -8.99 1.26
CA PRO A 52 9.75 -7.75 1.94
C PRO A 52 8.95 -6.60 1.32
N VAL A 53 8.41 -5.74 2.17
CA VAL A 53 7.66 -4.55 1.78
C VAL A 53 8.26 -3.34 2.46
N ARG A 54 8.46 -2.26 1.72
CA ARG A 54 8.93 -0.97 2.24
C ARG A 54 7.97 0.14 1.86
N LEU A 55 7.57 0.91 2.86
CA LEU A 55 6.79 2.13 2.72
C LEU A 55 7.69 3.33 2.98
N ILE A 56 7.65 4.30 2.07
CA ILE A 56 8.29 5.59 2.24
C ILE A 56 7.25 6.67 1.93
N VAL A 57 7.09 7.62 2.84
CA VAL A 57 6.24 8.80 2.63
C VAL A 57 7.12 10.03 2.77
N THR A 58 7.07 10.87 1.75
CA THR A 58 7.84 12.11 1.70
C THR A 58 6.91 13.32 1.54
N SER A 59 7.24 14.42 2.19
CA SER A 59 6.55 15.69 1.94
C SER A 59 6.85 16.15 0.50
N ALA A 60 5.83 16.41 -0.32
CA ALA A 60 6.07 16.92 -1.67
C ALA A 60 6.69 18.34 -1.65
N LYS A 61 6.48 19.08 -0.57
CA LYS A 61 6.98 20.45 -0.39
C LYS A 61 8.42 20.53 0.08
N SER A 62 8.76 19.79 1.14
CA SER A 62 10.12 19.85 1.73
C SER A 62 11.04 18.74 1.23
N GLY A 63 10.48 17.69 0.62
CA GLY A 63 11.22 16.47 0.25
C GLY A 63 11.62 15.60 1.44
N ALA A 64 11.29 16.01 2.69
CA ALA A 64 11.64 15.24 3.87
C ALA A 64 10.83 13.95 3.97
N THR A 65 11.49 12.86 4.33
CA THR A 65 10.82 11.61 4.72
C THR A 65 10.09 11.83 6.03
N VAL A 66 8.77 11.65 6.02
CA VAL A 66 7.90 11.79 7.19
C VAL A 66 7.50 10.44 7.77
N VAL A 67 7.45 9.39 6.93
CA VAL A 67 7.25 8.00 7.37
C VAL A 67 8.21 7.12 6.57
N GLU A 68 8.90 6.25 7.27
CA GLU A 68 9.62 5.13 6.67
C GLU A 68 9.34 3.89 7.50
N ASP A 69 8.87 2.83 6.83
CA ASP A 69 8.56 1.58 7.49
C ASP A 69 8.88 0.39 6.58
N SER A 70 9.13 -0.76 7.20
CA SER A 70 9.39 -2.01 6.50
C SER A 70 8.77 -3.19 7.22
N THR A 71 8.18 -4.10 6.45
CA THR A 71 7.53 -5.31 6.98
C THR A 71 7.67 -6.46 6.01
N ARG A 72 7.11 -7.63 6.36
CA ARG A 72 7.02 -8.79 5.46
C ARG A 72 5.56 -9.12 5.20
N ALA A 73 5.21 -9.29 3.93
CA ALA A 73 3.88 -9.62 3.47
C ALA A 73 3.81 -11.10 3.14
N LYS A 74 3.04 -11.86 3.94
CA LYS A 74 2.63 -13.20 3.53
C LYS A 74 1.48 -13.06 2.53
N LEU A 75 1.70 -13.52 1.30
CA LEU A 75 0.64 -13.56 0.28
C LEU A 75 -0.40 -14.62 0.67
N THR A 76 -1.66 -14.30 0.38
CA THR A 76 -2.79 -15.17 0.61
C THR A 76 -3.50 -15.44 -0.70
N GLU A 77 -3.89 -16.69 -0.88
CA GLU A 77 -4.68 -17.13 -2.03
C GLU A 77 -6.05 -16.47 -2.01
N GLN A 78 -6.49 -16.01 -3.18
CA GLN A 78 -7.78 -15.41 -3.43
C GLN A 78 -8.38 -16.05 -4.69
N HIS A 79 -9.68 -16.33 -4.65
CA HIS A 79 -10.43 -16.85 -5.79
C HIS A 79 -11.53 -15.85 -6.16
N PRO A 80 -11.22 -14.83 -6.97
CA PRO A 80 -12.17 -13.77 -7.33
C PRO A 80 -13.44 -14.31 -7.98
N ASN A 81 -13.37 -15.44 -8.70
CA ASN A 81 -14.50 -16.04 -9.41
C ASN A 81 -15.12 -17.25 -8.69
N ALA A 82 -14.83 -17.44 -7.40
CA ALA A 82 -15.07 -18.65 -6.59
C ALA A 82 -14.03 -19.77 -6.76
N ALA A 83 -13.93 -20.66 -5.76
CA ALA A 83 -12.80 -21.60 -5.59
C ALA A 83 -12.49 -22.50 -6.79
N SER A 84 -13.50 -22.86 -7.58
CA SER A 84 -13.34 -23.73 -8.75
C SER A 84 -13.14 -22.98 -10.07
N CYS A 85 -13.18 -21.65 -10.05
CA CYS A 85 -13.18 -20.81 -11.25
C CYS A 85 -11.91 -19.95 -11.27
N PRO A 86 -10.99 -20.18 -12.21
CA PRO A 86 -9.83 -19.33 -12.40
C PRO A 86 -10.20 -17.85 -12.67
N PRO A 87 -9.27 -16.90 -12.41
CA PRO A 87 -7.92 -17.13 -11.91
C PRO A 87 -7.86 -17.32 -10.39
N THR A 88 -6.83 -18.02 -9.92
CA THR A 88 -6.34 -17.86 -8.55
C THR A 88 -5.42 -16.65 -8.51
N THR A 89 -5.59 -15.75 -7.55
CA THR A 89 -4.70 -14.60 -7.35
C THR A 89 -4.06 -14.67 -5.97
N TRP A 90 -2.86 -14.13 -5.84
CA TRP A 90 -2.12 -14.08 -4.57
C TRP A 90 -1.98 -12.63 -4.15
N THR A 91 -2.54 -12.27 -2.99
CA THR A 91 -2.57 -10.87 -2.54
C THR A 91 -2.22 -10.74 -1.07
N ALA A 92 -1.68 -9.58 -0.71
CA ALA A 92 -1.54 -9.11 0.66
C ALA A 92 -2.05 -7.66 0.73
N THR A 93 -2.60 -7.29 1.88
CA THR A 93 -3.14 -5.95 2.10
C THR A 93 -2.64 -5.41 3.42
N PHE A 94 -2.32 -4.12 3.44
CA PHE A 94 -1.95 -3.38 4.65
C PHE A 94 -2.77 -2.11 4.74
N ARG A 95 -2.84 -1.57 5.95
CA ARG A 95 -3.31 -0.23 6.20
C ARG A 95 -2.13 0.67 6.51
N ALA A 96 -1.99 1.77 5.77
CA ALA A 96 -1.04 2.82 6.11
C ALA A 96 -1.57 3.68 7.29
N HIS A 97 -0.70 3.99 8.25
CA HIS A 97 -0.98 4.78 9.45
C HIS A 97 0.15 5.81 9.68
N PRO A 98 -0.12 7.11 9.98
CA PRO A 98 0.90 8.14 9.87
C PRO A 98 2.02 7.90 10.90
N ASP A 99 1.63 7.50 12.10
CA ASP A 99 2.58 7.28 13.19
C ASP A 99 3.10 5.84 13.30
N LYS A 100 2.50 4.89 12.55
CA LYS A 100 2.74 3.45 12.75
C LYS A 100 3.18 2.70 11.51
N GLY A 101 3.25 3.38 10.35
CA GLY A 101 3.61 2.74 9.09
C GLY A 101 2.54 1.75 8.61
N LEU A 102 2.97 0.56 8.18
CA LEU A 102 2.13 -0.52 7.66
C LEU A 102 1.55 -1.36 8.80
N THR A 103 0.22 -1.38 8.88
CA THR A 103 -0.53 -2.08 9.92
C THR A 103 -1.48 -3.12 9.32
N SER A 104 -1.99 -4.03 10.16
CA SER A 104 -2.90 -5.10 9.74
C SER A 104 -4.16 -4.55 9.04
N PRO A 105 -4.64 -5.21 7.98
CA PRO A 105 -5.89 -4.83 7.31
C PRO A 105 -7.14 -5.27 8.09
N LYS A 106 -7.01 -5.93 9.26
CA LYS A 106 -8.17 -6.40 10.05
C LYS A 106 -9.15 -5.24 10.33
N GLY A 107 -10.41 -5.45 9.96
CA GLY A 107 -11.47 -4.44 10.07
C GLY A 107 -11.61 -3.53 8.85
N MET A 108 -10.76 -3.66 7.82
CA MET A 108 -11.05 -3.09 6.50
C MET A 108 -12.18 -3.89 5.84
N ARG A 109 -13.26 -3.20 5.48
CA ARG A 109 -14.18 -3.71 4.47
C ARG A 109 -13.62 -3.29 3.12
N LEU A 110 -13.02 -4.23 2.41
CA LEU A 110 -12.78 -4.09 0.97
C LEU A 110 -14.19 -4.13 0.34
N GLN A 111 -14.60 -3.00 -0.23
CA GLN A 111 -15.90 -2.88 -0.92
C GLN A 111 -15.85 -3.58 -2.27
#